data_AF-A0A553UEH0-F1
#
_entry.id   AF-A0A553UEH0-F1
#
_cell.length_a   1.000
_cell.length_b   1.000
_cell.length_c   1.000
_cell.angle_alpha   90.00
_cell.angle_beta   90.00
_cell.angle_gamma   90.00
#
_symmetry.space_group_name_H-M   'P 1'
#
loop_
_entity.id
_entity.type
_entity.pdbx_description
1 polymer ?
#
loop_
_entity_poly.entity_id
_entity_poly.type
_entity_poly.pdbx_seq_one_letter_code
_entity_poly.pdbx_strand_id
1 'polypeptide(L)'
;DPPYCSGGVKSLNARNASTNKKYVGNNTKYYEFCGDGKDQRIWIAWIGFVFAQIERILKPSGYFFSFIDWRMLPALSDAIQLSDLAWRGIIVWDKGRSARPFPNGFKQQCEFILWGTKGELPSREPDYHYGY
;
A
#
# COMPACT_ATOMS: atom_id res chain seq x y z
N ASP A 1 4.18 1.58 -4.41
CA ASP A 1 2.99 0.80 -4.03
C ASP A 1 3.35 -0.67 -4.06
N PRO A 2 3.34 -1.37 -2.92
CA PRO A 2 3.56 -2.81 -2.92
C PRO A 2 2.46 -3.50 -3.74
N PRO A 3 2.78 -4.48 -4.60
CA PRO A 3 1.74 -5.16 -5.36
C PRO A 3 0.84 -5.94 -4.40
N TYR A 4 -0.45 -5.59 -4.38
CA TYR A 4 -1.44 -6.29 -3.57
C TYR A 4 -2.54 -6.87 -4.46
N CYS A 5 -2.83 -8.15 -4.25
CA CYS A 5 -3.89 -8.83 -4.96
C CYS A 5 -5.18 -8.53 -4.21
N SER A 6 -5.83 -7.44 -4.58
CA SER A 6 -7.01 -6.93 -3.89
C SER A 6 -8.24 -7.85 -3.98
N GLY A 7 -8.11 -9.09 -4.45
CA GLY A 7 -9.22 -10.05 -4.49
C GLY A 7 -10.26 -9.76 -5.58
N GLY A 8 -9.99 -8.82 -6.50
CA GLY A 8 -10.77 -8.76 -7.74
C GLY A 8 -10.68 -10.11 -8.44
N VAL A 9 -11.79 -10.59 -9.01
CA VAL A 9 -11.87 -11.86 -9.74
C VAL A 9 -10.99 -11.77 -10.99
N LYS A 10 -9.67 -11.93 -10.81
CA LYS A 10 -8.74 -12.09 -11.92
C LYS A 10 -8.97 -13.51 -12.43
N SER A 11 -9.45 -13.62 -13.67
CA SER A 11 -9.48 -14.89 -14.38
C SER A 11 -8.12 -15.59 -14.28
N LEU A 12 -8.08 -16.92 -14.38
CA LEU A 12 -6.81 -17.67 -14.39
C LEU A 12 -5.80 -17.06 -15.39
N ASN A 13 -6.28 -16.60 -16.54
CA ASN A 13 -5.47 -15.90 -17.56
C ASN A 13 -4.90 -14.57 -17.05
N ALA A 14 -5.67 -13.79 -16.29
CA ALA A 14 -5.18 -12.54 -15.69
C ALA A 14 -4.18 -12.77 -14.54
N ARG A 15 -4.21 -13.95 -13.90
CA ARG A 15 -3.18 -14.37 -12.94
C ARG A 15 -1.89 -14.80 -13.63
N ASN A 16 -2.00 -15.52 -14.74
CA ASN A 16 -0.87 -16.05 -15.51
C ASN A 16 -0.20 -15.00 -16.42
N ALA A 17 -0.80 -13.84 -16.62
CA ALA A 17 -0.13 -12.73 -17.30
C ALA A 17 1.16 -12.34 -16.56
N SER A 18 2.15 -11.85 -17.28
CA SER A 18 3.39 -11.39 -16.67
C SER A 18 3.20 -10.08 -15.89
N THR A 19 4.03 -9.81 -14.89
CA THR A 19 3.87 -8.62 -14.04
C THR A 19 4.07 -7.33 -14.84
N ASN A 20 4.97 -7.33 -15.83
CA ASN A 20 5.10 -6.20 -16.74
C ASN A 20 3.79 -5.91 -17.50
N LYS A 21 3.18 -6.96 -18.08
CA LYS A 21 1.90 -6.83 -18.78
C LYS A 21 0.78 -6.30 -17.89
N LYS A 22 0.77 -6.68 -16.60
CA LYS A 22 -0.27 -6.25 -15.64
C LYS A 22 -0.12 -4.81 -15.19
N TYR A 23 1.10 -4.38 -14.85
CA TYR A 23 1.33 -3.12 -14.14
C TYR A 23 1.86 -2.00 -15.03
N VAL A 24 2.54 -2.33 -16.13
CA VAL A 24 3.18 -1.35 -17.02
C VAL A 24 2.90 -1.59 -18.51
N GLY A 25 1.99 -2.53 -18.83
CA GLY A 25 1.58 -2.83 -20.20
C GLY A 25 2.73 -3.42 -21.03
N ASN A 26 2.99 -2.85 -22.21
CA ASN A 26 4.08 -3.30 -23.10
C ASN A 26 5.44 -2.66 -22.76
N ASN A 27 5.55 -1.94 -21.63
CA ASN A 27 6.78 -1.30 -21.23
C ASN A 27 7.70 -2.32 -20.52
N THR A 28 8.77 -2.72 -21.18
CA THR A 28 9.75 -3.70 -20.69
C THR A 28 10.91 -3.07 -19.91
N LYS A 29 10.82 -1.79 -19.55
CA LYS A 29 11.87 -1.08 -18.80
C LYS A 29 12.14 -1.70 -17.42
N TYR A 30 11.15 -2.33 -16.80
CA TYR A 30 11.25 -2.87 -15.45
C TYR A 30 11.40 -4.39 -15.46
N TYR A 31 12.15 -4.91 -14.47
CA TYR A 31 12.27 -6.34 -14.26
C TYR A 31 10.94 -6.95 -13.80
N GLU A 32 10.65 -8.14 -14.31
CA GLU A 32 9.53 -8.92 -13.81
C GLU A 32 9.81 -9.38 -12.38
N PHE A 33 8.75 -9.43 -11.57
CA PHE A 33 8.79 -9.95 -10.22
C PHE A 33 7.73 -11.04 -10.03
N CYS A 34 7.99 -11.93 -9.07
CA CYS A 34 7.09 -13.03 -8.73
C CYS A 34 6.23 -12.71 -7.50
N GLY A 35 5.19 -13.51 -7.29
CA GLY A 35 4.41 -13.49 -6.06
C GLY A 35 3.46 -12.29 -5.92
N ASP A 36 2.93 -11.78 -7.04
CA ASP A 36 1.85 -10.79 -7.09
C ASP A 36 0.45 -11.40 -6.87
N GLY A 37 0.39 -12.72 -6.69
CA GLY A 37 -0.82 -13.51 -6.41
C GLY A 37 -0.86 -14.13 -5.01
N LYS A 38 -0.13 -13.57 -4.03
CA LYS A 38 -0.16 -14.04 -2.63
C LYS A 38 -1.56 -13.86 -2.02
N ASP A 39 -1.98 -14.80 -1.19
CA ASP A 39 -3.13 -14.59 -0.30
C ASP A 39 -2.82 -13.52 0.74
N GLN A 40 -3.85 -13.07 1.46
CA GLN A 40 -3.73 -11.96 2.40
C GLN A 40 -2.71 -12.21 3.52
N ARG A 41 -2.65 -13.42 4.09
CA ARG A 41 -1.74 -13.70 5.22
C ARG A 41 -0.29 -13.72 4.77
N ILE A 42 -0.01 -14.38 3.66
CA ILE A 42 1.34 -14.43 3.09
C ILE A 42 1.75 -13.07 2.55
N TRP A 43 0.81 -12.27 2.03
CA TRP A 43 1.06 -10.89 1.66
C TRP A 43 1.47 -10.03 2.85
N ILE A 44 0.76 -10.12 3.99
CA ILE A 44 1.12 -9.40 5.22
C ILE A 44 2.55 -9.72 5.64
N ALA A 45 2.92 -11.01 5.72
CA ALA A 45 4.27 -11.43 6.09
C ALA A 45 5.33 -10.89 5.11
N TRP A 46 5.04 -10.98 3.80
CA TRP A 46 5.94 -10.49 2.77
C TRP A 46 6.16 -8.99 2.82
N ILE A 47 5.09 -8.20 2.99
CA ILE A 47 5.20 -6.74 3.14
C ILE A 47 5.88 -6.38 4.46
N GLY A 48 5.64 -7.12 5.54
CA GLY A 48 6.37 -6.98 6.79
C GLY A 48 7.88 -7.09 6.59
N PHE A 49 8.36 -8.07 5.81
CA PHE A 49 9.79 -8.16 5.49
C PHE A 49 10.31 -6.97 4.69
N VAL A 50 9.53 -6.46 3.73
CA VAL A 50 9.90 -5.25 2.97
C VAL A 50 9.97 -4.04 3.91
N PHE A 51 8.98 -3.86 4.78
CA PHE A 51 8.93 -2.76 5.71
C PHE A 51 10.02 -2.84 6.78
N ALA A 52 10.42 -4.03 7.22
CA ALA A 52 11.59 -4.19 8.08
C ALA A 52 12.88 -3.70 7.40
N GLN A 53 13.02 -3.88 6.08
CA GLN A 53 14.15 -3.28 5.34
C GLN A 53 14.04 -1.77 5.22
N ILE A 54 12.82 -1.23 5.09
CA ILE A 54 12.57 0.22 5.10
C ILE A 54 12.93 0.80 6.46
N GLU A 55 12.42 0.23 7.55
CA GLU A 55 12.75 0.62 8.92
C GLU A 55 14.27 0.67 9.09
N ARG A 56 14.98 -0.38 8.69
CA ARG A 56 16.44 -0.48 8.85
C ARG A 56 17.19 0.69 8.23
N ILE A 57 16.76 1.15 7.05
CA ILE A 57 17.43 2.24 6.31
C ILE A 57 16.87 3.63 6.60
N LEU A 58 15.69 3.72 7.22
CA LEU A 58 15.07 5.00 7.52
C LEU A 58 15.89 5.72 8.59
N LYS A 59 16.05 7.04 8.45
CA LYS A 59 16.67 7.88 9.47
C LYS A 59 15.79 7.88 10.74
N PRO A 60 16.36 8.07 11.94
CA PRO A 60 15.56 8.32 13.15
C PRO A 60 14.53 9.43 12.91
N SER A 61 13.30 9.22 13.36
CA SER A 61 12.16 10.12 13.13
C SER A 61 11.80 10.35 11.66
N GLY A 62 12.35 9.56 10.73
CA GLY A 62 12.01 9.59 9.32
C GLY A 62 10.60 9.07 9.08
N TYR A 63 9.96 9.60 8.04
CA TYR A 63 8.58 9.27 7.68
C TYR A 63 8.55 8.22 6.59
N PHE A 64 7.53 7.36 6.63
CA PHE A 64 7.18 6.49 5.51
C PHE A 64 5.70 6.64 5.16
N PHE A 65 5.39 6.37 3.90
CA PHE A 65 4.04 6.44 3.36
C PHE A 65 3.83 5.23 2.45
N SER A 66 2.73 4.52 2.62
CA SER A 66 2.35 3.41 1.75
C SER A 66 0.90 3.54 1.34
N PHE A 67 0.69 3.59 0.03
CA PHE A 67 -0.63 3.63 -0.59
C PHE A 67 -1.32 2.26 -0.55
N ILE A 68 -2.66 2.24 -0.50
CA ILE A 68 -3.47 1.02 -0.46
C ILE A 68 -4.94 1.29 -0.86
N ASP A 69 -5.64 0.25 -1.31
CA ASP A 69 -7.10 0.25 -1.41
C ASP A 69 -7.80 -0.24 -0.13
N TRP A 70 -9.13 -0.07 -0.05
CA TRP A 70 -9.93 -0.39 1.14
C TRP A 70 -9.88 -1.87 1.57
N ARG A 71 -9.62 -2.81 0.65
CA ARG A 71 -9.67 -4.26 0.95
C ARG A 71 -8.42 -4.71 1.69
N MET A 72 -7.30 -4.09 1.35
CA MET A 72 -5.99 -4.42 1.92
C MET A 72 -5.57 -3.43 3.01
N LEU A 73 -6.37 -2.40 3.29
CA LEU A 73 -6.13 -1.41 4.34
C LEU A 73 -5.82 -2.03 5.71
N PRO A 74 -6.61 -2.98 6.26
CA PRO A 74 -6.30 -3.59 7.55
C PRO A 74 -5.02 -4.45 7.50
N ALA A 75 -4.82 -5.18 6.41
CA ALA A 75 -3.64 -6.01 6.22
C ALA A 75 -2.36 -5.17 6.16
N LEU A 76 -2.42 -3.98 5.57
CA LEU A 76 -1.28 -3.08 5.52
C LEU A 76 -0.95 -2.52 6.91
N SER A 77 -1.95 -2.18 7.73
CA SER A 77 -1.70 -1.77 9.12
C SER A 77 -1.04 -2.87 9.96
N ASP A 78 -1.42 -4.13 9.73
CA ASP A 78 -0.76 -5.27 10.39
C ASP A 78 0.71 -5.39 9.95
N ALA A 79 0.99 -5.24 8.65
CA ALA A 79 2.35 -5.30 8.12
C ALA A 79 3.24 -4.16 8.63
N ILE A 80 2.69 -2.96 8.87
CA ILE A 80 3.42 -1.85 9.52
C ILE A 80 3.83 -2.25 10.94
N GLN A 81 2.89 -2.78 11.73
CA GLN A 81 3.16 -3.20 13.10
C GLN A 81 4.17 -4.35 13.18
N LEU A 82 4.15 -5.28 12.22
CA LEU A 82 5.15 -6.35 12.11
C LEU A 82 6.58 -5.86 11.84
N SER A 83 6.75 -4.61 11.42
CA SER A 83 8.04 -4.04 11.02
C SER A 83 8.62 -3.02 12.01
N ASP A 84 8.04 -2.91 13.20
CA ASP A 84 8.43 -1.97 14.26
C ASP A 84 8.40 -0.48 13.86
N LEU A 85 7.73 -0.16 12.74
CA LEU A 85 7.42 1.21 12.36
C LEU A 85 6.27 1.74 13.23
N ALA A 86 6.44 2.95 13.76
CA ALA A 86 5.39 3.60 14.55
C ALA A 86 4.28 4.08 13.62
N TRP A 87 3.11 3.43 13.67
CA TRP A 87 1.93 3.82 12.89
C TRP A 87 1.34 5.13 13.44
N ARG A 88 1.12 6.12 12.56
CA ARG A 88 0.64 7.46 12.96
C ARG A 88 -0.74 7.80 12.43
N GLY A 89 -1.18 7.16 11.35
CA GLY A 89 -2.55 7.31 10.88
C GLY A 89 -2.76 6.91 9.44
N ILE A 90 -3.88 7.40 8.90
CA ILE A 90 -4.34 7.15 7.54
C ILE A 90 -4.68 8.49 6.91
N ILE A 91 -4.15 8.75 5.71
CA ILE A 91 -4.56 9.84 4.84
C ILE A 91 -5.58 9.29 3.85
N VAL A 92 -6.67 10.01 3.65
CA VAL A 92 -7.72 9.66 2.69
C VAL A 92 -7.43 10.36 1.37
N TRP A 93 -7.32 9.58 0.29
CA TRP A 93 -7.26 10.12 -1.06
C TRP A 93 -8.63 9.98 -1.73
N ASP A 94 -9.33 11.10 -1.86
CA ASP A 94 -10.58 11.18 -2.60
C ASP A 94 -10.32 11.34 -4.11
N LYS A 95 -10.71 10.33 -4.91
CA LYS A 95 -10.59 10.37 -6.38
C LYS A 95 -11.64 11.27 -7.05
N GLY A 96 -12.60 11.79 -6.28
CA GLY A 96 -13.68 12.66 -6.71
C GLY A 96 -14.49 12.06 -7.86
N ARG A 97 -14.58 12.82 -8.96
CA ARG A 97 -15.33 12.42 -10.16
C ARG A 97 -14.67 11.29 -10.95
N SER A 98 -13.41 10.98 -10.70
CA SER A 98 -12.65 9.94 -11.43
C SER A 98 -12.94 8.52 -10.93
N ALA A 99 -13.63 8.36 -9.80
CA ALA A 99 -14.01 7.05 -9.28
C ALA A 99 -15.19 6.45 -10.06
N ARG A 100 -15.02 5.19 -10.51
CA ARG A 100 -16.04 4.45 -11.26
C ARG A 100 -17.15 3.95 -10.33
N PRO A 101 -18.44 4.11 -10.68
CA PRO A 101 -19.54 3.53 -9.92
C PRO A 101 -19.44 2.01 -9.82
N PHE A 102 -19.85 1.45 -8.68
CA PHE A 102 -19.92 0.00 -8.48
C PHE A 102 -21.39 -0.44 -8.64
N PRO A 103 -21.72 -1.33 -9.60
CA PRO A 103 -23.09 -1.80 -9.77
C PRO A 103 -23.66 -2.38 -8.49
N ASN A 104 -24.88 -1.98 -8.13
CA ASN A 104 -25.59 -2.45 -6.93
C ASN A 104 -24.84 -2.23 -5.60
N GLY A 105 -23.94 -1.25 -5.53
CA GLY A 105 -23.22 -0.94 -4.30
C GLY A 105 -22.76 0.50 -4.22
N PHE A 106 -22.00 0.78 -3.16
CA PHE A 106 -21.46 2.12 -2.93
C PHE A 106 -20.25 2.39 -3.83
N LYS A 107 -20.16 3.64 -4.30
CA LYS A 107 -19.03 4.12 -5.10
C LYS A 107 -17.75 4.08 -4.26
N GLN A 108 -16.76 3.33 -4.71
CA GLN A 108 -15.43 3.24 -4.08
C GLN A 108 -14.59 4.47 -4.43
N GLN A 109 -14.98 5.61 -3.85
CA GLN A 109 -14.43 6.92 -4.18
C GLN A 109 -13.06 7.17 -3.56
N CYS A 110 -12.81 6.64 -2.38
CA CYS A 110 -11.57 6.86 -1.65
C CYS A 110 -10.59 5.69 -1.79
N GLU A 111 -9.31 6.04 -1.79
CA GLU A 111 -8.18 5.18 -1.51
C GLU A 111 -7.42 5.76 -0.31
N PHE A 112 -6.42 5.03 0.18
CA PHE A 112 -5.80 5.35 1.46
C PHE A 112 -4.28 5.35 1.37
N ILE A 113 -3.66 6.15 2.22
CA ILE A 113 -2.22 6.12 2.45
C ILE A 113 -2.01 5.94 3.94
N LEU A 114 -1.43 4.82 4.34
CA LEU A 114 -0.98 4.64 5.72
C LEU A 114 0.38 5.30 5.85
N TRP A 115 0.57 5.98 6.96
CA TRP A 115 1.83 6.66 7.23
C TRP A 115 2.26 6.46 8.67
N GLY A 116 3.57 6.59 8.85
CA GLY A 116 4.16 6.54 10.17
C GLY A 116 5.61 6.96 10.16
N THR A 117 6.32 6.64 11.25
CA THR A 117 7.70 7.07 11.46
C THR A 117 8.58 5.95 12.00
N LYS A 118 9.90 6.08 11.80
CA LYS A 118 10.87 5.31 12.56
C LYS A 118 10.99 5.90 13.96
N GLY A 119 10.34 5.25 14.92
CA GLY A 119 10.27 5.71 16.30
C GLY A 119 9.49 7.01 16.45
N GLU A 120 9.99 7.90 17.29
CA GLU A 120 9.33 9.14 17.71
C GLU A 120 9.19 10.15 16.56
N LEU A 121 8.18 11.00 16.64
CA LEU A 121 8.05 12.16 15.76
C LEU A 121 9.21 13.14 16.02
N PRO A 122 9.62 13.94 15.03
CA PRO A 122 10.65 14.95 15.24
C PRO A 122 10.29 15.89 16.41
N SER A 123 11.19 16.02 17.37
CA SER A 123 11.10 17.02 18.44
C SER A 123 11.38 18.40 17.86
N ARG A 124 10.33 19.06 17.35
CA ARG A 124 10.34 20.46 16.90
C ARG A 124 9.00 21.11 17.24
N GLU A 125 8.95 22.45 17.18
CA GLU A 125 7.70 23.19 17.29
C GLU A 125 6.60 22.58 16.40
N PRO A 126 5.35 22.42 16.90
CA PRO A 126 4.30 21.74 16.17
C PRO A 126 4.04 22.40 14.82
N ASP A 127 4.13 21.61 13.77
CA ASP A 127 3.82 22.00 12.40
C ASP A 127 2.62 21.16 11.95
N TYR A 128 1.49 21.83 11.72
CA TYR A 128 0.22 21.16 11.44
C TYR A 128 0.03 20.99 9.94
N HIS A 129 0.05 19.74 9.49
CA HIS A 129 -0.25 19.38 8.10
C HIS A 129 -1.68 18.89 7.99
N TYR A 130 -2.56 19.78 7.55
CA TYR A 130 -3.93 19.40 7.21
C TYR A 130 -3.93 18.85 5.78
N GLY A 131 -3.79 17.53 5.65
CA GLY A 131 -3.90 16.86 4.36
C GLY A 131 -5.32 17.03 3.80
N TYR A 132 -5.50 18.04 2.95
CA TYR A 132 -6.70 18.29 2.15
C TYR A 132 -6.39 18.07 0.67
#